data_AF-A0AAW1UXN3-F1
#
_entry.id   AF-A0AAW1UXN3-F1
#
_cell.length_a   1.000
_cell.length_b   1.000
_cell.length_c   1.000
_cell.angle_alpha   90.00
_cell.angle_beta   90.00
_cell.angle_gamma   90.00
#
_symmetry.space_group_name_H-M   'P 1'
#
loop_
_entity.id
_entity.type
_entity.pdbx_description
1 polymer ?
#
loop_
_entity_poly.entity_id
_entity_poly.type
_entity_poly.pdbx_seq_one_letter_code
_entity_poly.pdbx_strand_id
1 'polypeptide(L)'
;MVRIEISLTCDSVKKGAPQIKVKTIKRFAENKVYMFSSQHQTAEEHKSLLNIPNVRRAVEVISNRGDYRDTVATLSEDMVGLYFDEEENVVFQDYLLAECNKTATTNENKTMKSEELDIFSKVEHFVI
;
A
#
# COMPACT_ATOMS: atom_id res chain seq x y z
N MET A 1 22.63 1.54 -7.37
CA MET A 1 21.53 2.07 -6.52
C MET A 1 20.23 2.06 -7.30
N VAL A 2 19.18 1.42 -6.79
CA VAL A 2 17.87 1.30 -7.45
C VAL A 2 16.85 2.16 -6.70
N ARG A 3 16.03 2.91 -7.44
CA ARG A 3 14.91 3.69 -6.86
C ARG A 3 13.62 2.95 -7.06
N ILE A 4 12.82 2.87 -6.00
CA ILE A 4 11.50 2.23 -6.00
C ILE A 4 10.45 3.17 -5.46
N GLU A 5 9.20 2.94 -5.81
CA GLU A 5 8.04 3.53 -5.15
C GLU A 5 7.28 2.41 -4.44
N ILE A 6 6.89 2.66 -3.20
CA ILE A 6 6.16 1.72 -2.36
C ILE A 6 4.89 2.37 -1.85
N SER A 7 3.85 1.55 -1.67
CA SER A 7 2.59 1.97 -1.05
C SER A 7 2.51 1.42 0.37
N LEU A 8 2.43 2.32 1.34
CA LEU A 8 2.29 2.03 2.75
C LEU A 8 0.82 2.20 3.16
N THR A 9 0.34 1.37 4.08
CA THR A 9 -1.02 1.45 4.62
C THR A 9 -1.06 1.13 6.11
N CYS A 10 -2.04 1.64 6.84
CA CYS A 10 -2.38 1.18 8.19
C CYS A 10 -3.70 0.41 8.15
N ASP A 11 -3.62 -0.92 8.23
CA ASP A 11 -4.81 -1.78 8.18
C ASP A 11 -5.60 -1.76 9.50
N SER A 12 -4.93 -1.48 10.62
CA SER A 12 -5.53 -1.42 11.95
C SER A 12 -4.65 -0.68 12.94
N VAL A 13 -5.23 -0.22 14.05
CA VAL A 13 -4.47 0.31 15.19
C VAL A 13 -4.68 -0.65 16.36
N LYS A 14 -3.62 -1.28 16.85
CA LYS A 14 -3.68 -2.23 17.97
C LYS A 14 -3.01 -1.62 19.19
N LYS A 15 -3.73 -1.52 20.31
CA LYS A 15 -3.23 -0.91 21.56
C LYS A 15 -2.61 0.48 21.35
N GLY A 16 -3.19 1.28 20.45
CA GLY A 16 -2.69 2.62 20.12
C GLY A 16 -1.51 2.65 19.13
N ALA A 17 -1.01 1.50 18.67
CA ALA A 17 0.07 1.43 17.68
C ALA A 17 -0.48 1.12 16.27
N PRO A 18 -0.18 1.95 15.25
CA PRO A 18 -0.59 1.67 13.87
C PRO A 18 0.11 0.42 13.33
N GLN A 19 -0.66 -0.46 12.69
CA GLN A 19 -0.17 -1.68 12.07
C GLN A 19 0.13 -1.41 10.61
N ILE A 20 1.37 -0.99 10.37
CA ILE A 20 1.87 -0.60 9.06
C ILE A 20 2.07 -1.84 8.18
N LYS A 21 1.67 -1.70 6.92
CA LYS A 21 1.91 -2.68 5.87
C LYS A 21 2.49 -2.04 4.62
N VAL A 22 3.41 -2.74 3.97
CA VAL A 22 3.91 -2.41 2.64
C VAL A 22 3.09 -3.22 1.64
N LYS A 23 2.18 -2.57 0.91
CA LYS A 23 1.23 -3.24 0.01
C LYS A 23 1.85 -3.59 -1.32
N THR A 24 2.51 -2.60 -1.92
CA THR A 24 3.03 -2.72 -3.28
C THR A 24 4.42 -2.12 -3.40
N ILE A 25 5.12 -2.56 -4.43
CA ILE A 25 6.41 -2.05 -4.87
C ILE A 25 6.38 -1.88 -6.39
N LYS A 26 7.05 -0.85 -6.88
CA LYS A 26 7.37 -0.68 -8.30
C LYS A 26 8.72 -0.02 -8.44
N ARG A 27 9.38 -0.22 -9.57
CA ARG A 27 10.53 0.61 -9.93
C ARG A 27 10.09 2.05 -10.16
N PHE A 28 10.94 2.99 -9.75
CA PHE A 28 10.65 4.41 -9.93
C PHE A 28 10.58 4.73 -11.43
N ALA A 29 9.57 5.51 -11.82
CA ALA A 29 9.25 5.84 -13.21
C ALA A 29 8.73 4.68 -14.09
N GLU A 30 8.49 3.50 -13.52
CA GLU A 30 7.78 2.42 -14.21
C GLU A 30 6.29 2.39 -13.85
N ASN A 31 5.49 1.86 -14.79
CA ASN A 31 4.04 1.73 -14.63
C ASN A 31 3.60 0.38 -14.05
N LYS A 32 4.49 -0.62 -14.06
CA LYS A 32 4.19 -1.95 -13.52
C LYS A 32 4.26 -1.92 -12.00
N VAL A 33 3.19 -2.37 -11.36
CA VAL A 33 3.08 -2.40 -9.90
C VAL A 33 2.99 -3.83 -9.46
N TYR A 34 3.72 -4.19 -8.42
CA TYR A 34 3.76 -5.53 -7.89
C TYR A 34 3.22 -5.53 -6.47
N MET A 35 2.38 -6.51 -6.15
CA MET A 35 1.74 -6.61 -4.84
C MET A 35 2.41 -7.68 -4.00
N PHE A 36 2.80 -7.34 -2.78
CA PHE A 36 3.25 -8.33 -1.80
C PHE A 36 2.08 -9.20 -1.36
N SER A 37 2.29 -10.51 -1.19
CA SER A 37 1.25 -11.38 -0.63
C SER A 37 0.95 -10.98 0.82
N SER A 38 -0.26 -11.28 1.31
CA SER A 38 -0.74 -10.76 2.61
C SER A 38 0.17 -11.09 3.79
N GLN A 39 0.88 -12.22 3.75
CA GLN A 39 1.85 -12.63 4.77
C GLN A 39 3.16 -11.82 4.70
N HIS A 40 3.57 -11.38 3.51
CA HIS A 40 4.81 -10.60 3.32
C HIS A 40 4.60 -9.09 3.45
N GLN A 41 3.37 -8.60 3.49
CA GLN A 41 3.08 -7.16 3.63
C GLN A 41 3.47 -6.56 5.00
N THR A 42 3.90 -7.35 5.98
CA THR A 42 4.06 -6.86 7.36
C THR A 42 5.29 -5.97 7.52
N ALA A 43 5.25 -5.05 8.48
CA ALA A 43 6.40 -4.21 8.81
C ALA A 43 7.65 -5.00 9.22
N GLU A 44 7.46 -6.21 9.78
CA GLU A 44 8.56 -7.05 10.25
C GLU A 44 9.40 -7.61 9.11
N GLU A 45 8.77 -7.94 7.99
CA GLU A 45 9.40 -8.41 6.75
C GLU A 45 10.20 -7.31 6.04
N HIS A 46 9.83 -6.04 6.29
CA HIS A 46 10.37 -4.88 5.58
C HIS A 46 11.18 -3.94 6.49
N LYS A 47 11.73 -4.41 7.61
CA LYS A 47 12.47 -3.57 8.59
C LYS A 47 13.54 -2.68 7.93
N SER A 48 14.35 -3.24 7.05
CA SER A 48 15.41 -2.49 6.34
C SER A 48 14.83 -1.38 5.46
N LEU A 49 13.69 -1.61 4.82
CA LEU A 49 12.97 -0.63 4.00
C LEU A 49 12.34 0.48 4.85
N LEU A 50 11.72 0.11 5.97
CA LEU A 50 11.10 1.07 6.88
C LEU A 50 12.10 1.96 7.61
N ASN A 51 13.36 1.52 7.72
CA ASN A 51 14.45 2.31 8.30
C ASN A 51 15.00 3.39 7.34
N ILE A 52 14.64 3.36 6.05
CA ILE A 52 15.07 4.40 5.11
C ILE A 52 14.44 5.74 5.54
N PRO A 53 15.21 6.84 5.67
CA PRO A 53 14.73 8.06 6.32
C PRO A 53 13.42 8.65 5.77
N ASN A 54 13.20 8.59 4.46
CA ASN A 54 11.98 9.09 3.83
C ASN A 54 10.80 8.12 3.97
N VAL A 55 11.04 6.81 3.96
CA VAL A 55 10.03 5.80 4.28
C VAL A 55 9.61 5.93 5.74
N ARG A 56 10.56 6.09 6.66
CA ARG A 56 10.28 6.30 8.08
C ARG A 56 9.38 7.51 8.32
N ARG A 57 9.69 8.64 7.68
CA ARG A 57 8.81 9.83 7.73
C ARG A 57 7.42 9.57 7.13
N ALA A 58 7.33 8.76 6.08
CA ALA A 58 6.05 8.38 5.52
C ALA A 58 5.25 7.50 6.48
N VAL A 59 5.91 6.61 7.23
CA VAL A 59 5.28 5.81 8.30
C VAL A 59 4.80 6.69 9.45
N GLU A 60 5.60 7.67 9.88
CA GLU A 60 5.27 8.57 11.00
C GLU A 60 3.96 9.34 10.79
N VAL A 61 3.58 9.62 9.53
CA VAL A 61 2.31 10.30 9.22
C VAL A 61 1.11 9.35 9.08
N ILE A 62 1.36 8.05 8.89
CA ILE A 62 0.32 7.03 8.81
C ILE A 62 -0.01 6.63 10.25
N SER A 63 -1.10 7.20 10.77
CA SER A 63 -1.43 7.08 12.20
C SER A 63 -2.76 6.38 12.44
N ASN A 64 -3.70 6.52 11.51
CA ASN A 64 -5.05 5.99 11.62
C ASN A 64 -5.27 4.80 10.68
N ARG A 65 -6.24 3.96 11.05
CA ARG A 65 -6.70 2.88 10.18
C ARG A 65 -7.26 3.47 8.89
N GLY A 66 -6.83 2.93 7.76
CA GLY A 66 -7.22 3.38 6.42
C GLY A 66 -6.27 4.44 5.84
N ASP A 67 -5.39 5.03 6.65
CA ASP A 67 -4.35 5.91 6.13
C ASP A 67 -3.45 5.13 5.17
N TYR A 68 -3.11 5.75 4.05
CA TYR A 68 -2.16 5.23 3.08
C TYR A 68 -1.23 6.33 2.59
N ARG A 69 -0.04 5.94 2.15
CA ARG A 69 0.91 6.86 1.55
C ARG A 69 1.84 6.15 0.58
N ASP A 70 2.00 6.75 -0.59
CA ASP A 70 3.05 6.37 -1.52
C ASP A 70 4.32 7.15 -1.19
N THR A 71 5.47 6.47 -1.25
CA THR A 71 6.77 7.09 -1.02
C THR A 71 7.83 6.44 -1.90
N VAL A 72 8.83 7.22 -2.28
CA VAL A 72 9.96 6.76 -3.10
C VAL A 72 11.10 6.42 -2.17
N ALA A 73 11.72 5.26 -2.33
CA ALA A 73 12.90 4.86 -1.59
C ALA A 73 14.07 4.61 -2.54
N THR A 74 15.29 4.80 -2.05
CA THR A 74 16.52 4.38 -2.74
C THR A 74 17.09 3.19 -1.99
N LEU A 75 17.19 2.06 -2.67
CA LEU A 75 17.75 0.83 -2.13
C LEU A 75 19.28 0.86 -2.19
N SER A 76 19.92 0.44 -1.09
CA SER A 76 21.35 0.06 -1.09
C SER A 76 21.55 -1.25 -1.84
N GLU A 77 22.79 -1.55 -2.24
CA GLU A 77 23.12 -2.77 -2.97
C GLU A 77 22.67 -4.04 -2.23
N ASP A 78 22.92 -4.11 -0.92
CA ASP A 78 22.47 -5.24 -0.07
C ASP A 78 20.95 -5.43 -0.06
N MET A 79 20.18 -4.35 -0.24
CA MET A 79 18.72 -4.42 -0.29
C MET A 79 18.21 -4.77 -1.68
N VAL A 80 18.94 -4.44 -2.75
CA VAL A 80 18.51 -4.73 -4.12
C VAL A 80 18.24 -6.23 -4.27
N GLY A 81 19.16 -7.09 -3.80
CA GLY A 81 18.99 -8.55 -3.89
C GLY A 81 17.79 -9.11 -3.11
N LEU A 82 17.20 -8.35 -2.20
CA LEU A 82 15.97 -8.78 -1.50
C LEU A 82 14.69 -8.50 -2.30
N TYR A 83 14.73 -7.51 -3.21
CA TYR A 83 13.57 -7.01 -3.94
C TYR A 83 13.67 -7.22 -5.46
N PHE A 84 14.85 -7.60 -5.95
CA PHE A 84 15.15 -7.82 -7.35
C PHE A 84 16.07 -9.03 -7.50
N ASP A 85 15.79 -9.86 -8.50
CA ASP A 85 16.68 -10.95 -8.89
C ASP A 85 17.77 -10.45 -9.88
N GLU A 86 18.62 -11.37 -10.32
CA GLU A 86 19.71 -11.09 -11.28
C GLU A 86 19.19 -10.69 -12.67
N GLU A 87 17.96 -11.08 -13.02
CA GLU A 87 17.27 -10.73 -14.25
C GLU A 87 16.46 -9.43 -14.13
N GLU A 88 16.63 -8.70 -13.03
CA GLU A 88 15.96 -7.45 -12.75
C GLU A 88 14.43 -7.55 -12.51
N ASN A 89 13.89 -8.76 -12.36
CA ASN A 89 12.48 -8.98 -12.01
C ASN A 89 12.21 -8.58 -10.56
N VAL A 90 10.98 -8.14 -10.27
CA VAL A 90 10.58 -7.78 -8.92
C VAL A 90 10.22 -9.03 -8.12
N VAL A 91 11.02 -9.30 -7.10
CA VAL A 91 10.87 -10.45 -6.20
C VAL A 91 10.79 -9.98 -4.75
N PHE A 92 10.50 -10.88 -3.83
CA PHE A 92 10.72 -10.67 -2.40
C PHE A 92 11.20 -11.95 -1.76
N GLN A 93 12.43 -11.98 -1.24
CA GLN A 93 13.04 -13.20 -0.69
C GLN A 93 12.90 -14.40 -1.67
N ASP A 94 13.28 -14.20 -2.93
CA ASP A 94 13.17 -15.18 -4.03
C ASP A 94 11.74 -15.55 -4.49
N TYR A 95 10.69 -14.97 -3.89
CA TYR A 95 9.33 -15.13 -4.38
C TYR A 95 8.99 -14.08 -5.45
N LEU A 96 8.64 -14.54 -6.65
CA LEU A 96 8.17 -13.67 -7.72
C LEU A 96 6.84 -13.00 -7.33
N LEU A 97 6.77 -11.68 -7.46
CA LEU A 97 5.55 -10.94 -7.14
C LEU A 97 4.59 -10.87 -8.34
N ALA A 98 3.30 -10.90 -8.05
CA ALA A 98 2.27 -10.72 -9.07
C ALA A 98 2.16 -9.24 -9.47
N GLU A 99 2.17 -8.98 -10.78
CA GLU A 99 1.82 -7.68 -11.33
C GLU A 99 0.34 -7.39 -11.06
N CYS A 100 0.06 -6.19 -10.58
CA CYS A 100 -1.26 -5.70 -10.26
C CYS A 100 -1.58 -4.52 -11.17
N ASN A 101 -2.67 -4.64 -11.93
CA ASN A 101 -3.18 -3.52 -12.71
C ASN A 101 -3.72 -2.46 -11.73
N LYS A 102 -2.94 -1.40 -11.47
CA LYS A 102 -3.49 -0.21 -10.79
C LYS A 102 -4.53 0.42 -11.72
N THR A 103 -5.78 -0.03 -11.66
CA THR A 103 -6.90 0.81 -12.09
C THR A 103 -6.95 1.98 -11.10
N ALA A 104 -6.60 3.17 -11.58
CA ALA A 104 -6.48 4.40 -10.81
C ALA A 104 -7.48 4.50 -9.64
N THR A 105 -7.01 4.39 -8.40
CA THR A 105 -7.76 4.86 -7.24
C THR A 105 -7.61 6.38 -7.21
N THR A 106 -8.47 7.05 -7.96
CA THR A 106 -8.70 8.49 -7.91
C THR A 106 -9.02 8.89 -6.46
N ASN A 107 -8.38 9.96 -6.01
CA ASN A 107 -8.66 10.61 -4.73
C ASN A 107 -10.17 10.89 -4.57
N GLU A 108 -10.80 10.27 -3.59
CA GLU A 108 -12.09 10.74 -3.05
C GLU A 108 -11.95 11.05 -1.56
N ASN A 109 -11.18 12.10 -1.25
CA ASN A 109 -11.42 12.89 -0.05
C ASN A 109 -12.37 14.03 -0.43
N LYS A 110 -13.68 13.79 -0.28
CA LYS A 110 -14.66 14.85 -0.05
C LYS A 110 -15.61 14.41 1.05
N THR A 111 -15.49 15.12 2.18
CA THR A 111 -16.50 15.33 3.21
C THR A 111 -17.92 14.97 2.78
N MET A 112 -18.48 13.87 3.29
CA MET A 112 -19.93 13.71 3.37
C MET A 112 -20.37 14.16 4.75
N LYS A 113 -20.84 15.42 4.79
CA LYS A 113 -21.87 15.87 5.73
C LYS A 113 -23.07 14.92 5.59
N SER A 114 -23.66 14.62 6.74
CA SER A 114 -25.05 14.20 6.95
C SER A 114 -25.98 14.37 5.74
N GLU A 115 -26.35 13.26 5.13
CA GLU A 115 -27.57 13.07 4.32
C GLU A 115 -27.88 11.55 4.28
N GLU A 116 -28.04 10.96 5.47
CA GLU A 116 -28.94 9.81 5.61
C GLU A 116 -30.36 10.38 5.55
N LEU A 117 -31.06 10.20 4.44
CA LEU A 117 -32.49 9.85 4.36
C LEU A 117 -32.93 9.82 2.88
N ASP A 118 -33.84 8.90 2.56
CA ASP A 118 -34.66 8.83 1.34
C ASP A 118 -34.17 8.06 0.09
N ILE A 119 -33.69 6.81 0.23
CA ILE A 119 -33.81 5.85 -0.91
C ILE A 119 -34.49 4.51 -0.56
N PHE A 120 -34.73 4.17 0.72
CA PHE A 120 -35.35 2.89 1.10
C PHE A 120 -36.86 2.91 1.46
N SER A 121 -37.68 3.81 0.89
CA SER A 121 -39.14 3.80 1.17
C SER A 121 -40.09 3.67 -0.04
N LYS A 122 -39.62 3.36 -1.25
CA LYS A 122 -40.53 3.18 -2.41
C LYS A 122 -40.32 1.87 -3.18
N VAL A 123 -40.25 0.76 -2.46
CA VAL A 123 -40.52 -0.56 -3.07
C VAL A 123 -41.54 -1.29 -2.22
N GLU A 124 -42.78 -0.80 -2.24
CA GLU A 124 -43.95 -1.64 -1.94
C GLU A 124 -45.21 -1.02 -2.54
N HIS A 125 -46.02 -1.88 -3.17
CA HIS A 125 -47.30 -1.66 -3.87
C HIS A 125 -47.26 -1.53 -5.40
N PHE A 126 -47.02 -2.66 -6.05
CA PHE A 126 -47.88 -3.09 -7.17
C PHE A 126 -48.29 -4.54 -6.91
N VAL A 127 -49.39 -4.72 -6.19
CA VAL A 127 -50.20 -5.94 -6.25
C VAL A 127 -51.16 -5.72 -7.42
N ILE A 128 -51.11 -6.62 -8.40
CA ILE A 128 -52.10 -6.75 -9.47
C ILE A 128 -53.32 -7.47 -8.89
#